data_AF-A0A8C3K9H2-F1
#
_entry.id   AF-A0A8C3K9H2-F1
#
_cell.length_a   1.000
_cell.length_b   1.000
_cell.length_c   1.000
_cell.angle_alpha   90.00
_cell.angle_beta   90.00
_cell.angle_gamma   90.00
#
_symmetry.space_group_name_H-M   'P 1'
#
loop_
_entity.id
_entity.type
_entity.pdbx_description
1 polymer ?
#
loop_
_entity_poly.entity_id
_entity_poly.type
_entity_poly.pdbx_seq_one_letter_code
_entity_poly.pdbx_strand_id
1 'polypeptide(L)'
;GSDPPRPCEDYWWEWKHCRGLRHAFHHYYAHGELPACGRWKEDYEACRSWERDRDTAEALCESERARVMERQKHAPVWRLRKSPPPDWYLPLDQDKPN
;
A
#
# COMPACT_ATOMS: atom_id res chain seq x y z
N GLY A 1 -2.07 0.78 26.50
CA GLY A 1 -0.90 -0.06 26.19
C GLY A 1 -0.47 0.28 24.79
N SER A 2 0.78 0.03 24.42
CA SER A 2 1.18 0.13 23.01
C SER A 2 0.56 -1.05 22.26
N ASP A 3 -0.54 -0.79 21.57
CA ASP A 3 -1.18 -1.76 20.67
C ASP A 3 -0.41 -1.78 19.34
N PRO A 4 -0.42 -2.91 18.61
CA PRO A 4 0.18 -2.95 17.27
C PRO A 4 -0.48 -1.92 16.35
N PRO A 5 0.25 -1.37 15.36
CA PRO A 5 -0.24 -0.28 14.52
C PRO A 5 -1.48 -0.65 13.69
N ARG A 6 -1.74 -1.94 13.54
CA ARG A 6 -2.92 -2.53 12.89
C ARG A 6 -3.16 -3.94 13.44
N PRO A 7 -4.39 -4.46 13.39
CA PRO A 7 -4.72 -5.82 13.81
C PRO A 7 -3.81 -6.86 13.15
N CYS A 8 -3.39 -7.87 13.90
CA CYS A 8 -2.52 -8.92 13.34
C CYS A 8 -3.18 -9.66 12.16
N GLU A 9 -4.50 -9.83 12.17
CA GLU A 9 -5.24 -10.45 11.06
C GLU A 9 -5.10 -9.69 9.73
N ASP A 10 -4.88 -8.37 9.75
CA ASP A 10 -4.67 -7.61 8.52
C ASP A 10 -3.38 -8.04 7.84
N TYR A 11 -2.29 -8.29 8.59
CA TYR A 11 -1.03 -8.78 8.01
C TYR A 11 -1.19 -10.17 7.40
N TRP A 12 -2.00 -11.02 8.03
CA TRP A 12 -2.32 -12.35 7.50
C TRP A 12 -3.08 -12.27 6.17
N TRP A 13 -4.07 -11.39 6.08
CA TRP A 13 -4.81 -11.16 4.84
C TRP A 13 -3.94 -10.58 3.73
N GLU A 14 -3.05 -9.63 4.06
CA GLU A 14 -2.09 -9.08 3.09
C GLU A 14 -1.13 -10.15 2.57
N TRP A 15 -0.63 -11.02 3.45
CA TRP A 15 0.22 -12.13 3.03
C TRP A 15 -0.51 -13.07 2.05
N LYS A 16 -1.76 -13.45 2.35
CA LYS A 16 -2.58 -14.27 1.46
C LYS A 16 -2.84 -13.57 0.13
N HIS A 17 -3.16 -12.28 0.16
CA HIS A 17 -3.40 -11.48 -1.03
C HIS A 17 -2.15 -11.42 -1.91
N CYS A 18 -1.00 -11.10 -1.31
CA CYS A 18 0.28 -10.99 -2.01
C CYS A 18 0.63 -12.27 -2.78
N ARG A 19 0.40 -13.44 -2.15
CA ARG A 19 0.66 -14.75 -2.76
C ARG A 19 -0.39 -15.19 -3.78
N GLY A 20 -1.50 -14.45 -3.91
CA GLY A 20 -2.56 -14.77 -4.85
C GLY A 20 -2.09 -14.69 -6.30
N LEU A 21 -2.54 -15.63 -7.14
CA LEU A 21 -2.17 -15.70 -8.57
C LEU A 21 -2.45 -14.40 -9.33
N ARG A 22 -3.59 -13.76 -9.05
CA ARG A 22 -3.96 -12.47 -9.67
C ARG A 22 -2.97 -11.37 -9.33
N HIS A 23 -2.54 -11.28 -8.07
CA HIS A 23 -1.56 -10.29 -7.63
C HIS A 23 -0.19 -10.58 -8.25
N ALA A 24 0.25 -11.85 -8.25
CA ALA A 24 1.50 -12.26 -8.88
C ALA A 24 1.54 -11.93 -10.38
N PHE A 25 0.46 -12.21 -11.11
CA PHE A 25 0.36 -11.89 -12.54
C PHE A 25 0.44 -10.38 -12.80
N HIS A 26 -0.31 -9.58 -12.04
CA HIS A 26 -0.27 -8.12 -12.16
C HIS A 26 1.13 -7.56 -11.86
N HIS A 27 1.75 -8.01 -10.76
CA HIS A 27 3.08 -7.56 -10.34
C HIS A 27 4.14 -7.91 -11.40
N TYR A 28 4.10 -9.13 -11.93
CA TYR A 28 5.01 -9.55 -13.00
C TYR A 28 4.84 -8.70 -14.27
N TYR A 29 3.60 -8.40 -14.66
CA TYR A 29 3.36 -7.56 -15.83
C TYR A 29 3.81 -6.11 -15.63
N ALA A 30 3.61 -5.55 -14.43
CA ALA A 30 3.96 -4.17 -14.12
C ALA A 30 5.47 -3.95 -13.87
N HIS A 31 6.15 -4.92 -13.24
CA HIS A 31 7.51 -4.76 -12.72
C HIS A 31 8.52 -5.79 -13.25
N GLY A 32 8.07 -6.84 -13.95
CA GLY A 32 8.94 -7.89 -14.50
C GLY A 32 9.40 -8.94 -13.49
N GLU A 33 8.94 -8.87 -12.24
CA GLU A 33 9.35 -9.78 -11.16
C GLU A 33 8.14 -10.25 -10.34
N LEU A 34 8.31 -11.35 -9.61
CA LEU A 34 7.31 -11.83 -8.66
C LEU A 34 7.39 -11.04 -7.35
N PRO A 35 6.25 -10.80 -6.68
CA PRO A 35 6.24 -10.00 -5.44
C PRO A 35 6.93 -10.74 -4.29
N ALA A 36 7.74 -10.01 -3.51
CA ALA A 36 8.38 -10.54 -2.32
C ALA A 36 7.41 -10.57 -1.11
N CYS A 37 6.62 -11.63 -0.99
CA CYS A 37 5.59 -11.73 0.05
C CYS A 37 6.11 -12.14 1.44
N GLY A 38 7.40 -12.43 1.60
CA GLY A 38 7.99 -12.88 2.87
C GLY A 38 7.80 -11.87 4.00
N ARG A 39 7.95 -10.58 3.70
CA ARG A 39 7.81 -9.49 4.65
C ARG A 39 6.47 -9.48 5.37
N TRP A 40 5.38 -9.73 4.65
CA TRP A 40 4.03 -9.79 5.25
C TRP A 40 3.88 -10.92 6.26
N LYS A 41 4.58 -12.04 6.05
CA LYS A 41 4.57 -13.17 6.98
C LYS A 41 5.40 -12.85 8.23
N GLU A 42 6.57 -12.27 8.05
CA GLU A 42 7.43 -11.80 9.16
C GLU A 42 6.68 -10.78 10.02
N ASP A 43 6.01 -9.82 9.40
CA ASP A 43 5.22 -8.79 10.10
C ASP A 43 4.04 -9.41 10.86
N TYR A 44 3.37 -10.43 10.30
CA TYR A 44 2.34 -11.19 11.02
C TYR A 44 2.91 -11.88 12.26
N GLU A 45 4.02 -12.60 12.11
CA GLU A 45 4.68 -13.30 13.21
C GLU A 45 5.13 -12.31 14.31
N ALA A 46 5.72 -11.18 13.93
CA ALA A 46 6.12 -10.10 14.82
C ALA A 46 4.91 -9.43 15.52
N CYS A 47 3.79 -9.27 14.83
CA CYS A 47 2.56 -8.77 15.44
C CYS A 47 2.01 -9.74 16.48
N ARG A 48 1.98 -11.04 16.17
CA ARG A 48 1.52 -12.09 17.10
C ARG A 48 2.46 -12.25 18.29
N SER A 49 3.76 -12.00 18.13
CA SER A 49 4.69 -11.95 19.25
C SER A 49 4.45 -10.71 20.10
N TRP A 50 4.21 -9.53 19.51
CA TRP A 50 3.89 -8.30 20.24
C TRP A 50 2.66 -8.48 21.15
N GLU A 51 1.58 -9.08 20.64
CA GLU A 51 0.38 -9.38 21.44
C GLU A 51 0.68 -10.22 22.70
N ARG A 52 1.72 -11.05 22.66
CA ARG A 52 2.15 -11.91 23.77
C ARG A 52 3.20 -11.24 24.65
N ASP A 53 4.16 -10.56 24.02
CA ASP A 53 5.34 -9.94 24.62
C ASP A 53 5.69 -8.64 23.87
N ARG A 54 5.54 -7.52 24.58
CA ARG A 54 5.62 -6.17 24.03
C ARG A 54 7.02 -5.75 23.58
N ASP A 55 8.06 -6.48 23.99
CA ASP A 55 9.45 -6.14 23.65
C ASP A 55 9.81 -6.49 22.18
N THR A 56 8.91 -7.16 21.47
CA THR A 56 9.10 -7.55 20.05
C THR A 56 8.54 -6.53 19.04
N ALA A 57 8.14 -5.34 19.52
CA ALA A 57 7.45 -4.32 18.73
C ALA A 57 8.32 -3.59 17.69
N GLU A 58 9.63 -3.53 17.90
CA GLU A 58 10.53 -2.65 17.16
C GLU A 58 10.60 -3.01 15.67
N ALA A 59 10.83 -4.28 15.34
CA ALA A 59 10.93 -4.74 13.96
C ALA A 59 9.64 -4.47 13.15
N LEU A 60 8.47 -4.67 13.77
CA LEU A 60 7.18 -4.36 13.13
C LEU A 60 7.01 -2.86 12.89
N CYS A 61 7.41 -2.04 13.87
CA CYS A 61 7.36 -0.58 13.74
C CYS A 61 8.28 -0.08 12.61
N GLU A 62 9.48 -0.63 12.48
CA GLU A 62 10.39 -0.31 11.40
C GLU A 62 9.84 -0.71 10.03
N SER A 63 9.27 -1.91 9.93
CA SER A 63 8.62 -2.39 8.70
C SER A 63 7.48 -1.47 8.26
N GLU A 64 6.62 -1.06 9.20
CA GLU A 64 5.52 -0.14 8.91
C GLU A 64 6.01 1.27 8.53
N ARG A 65 7.04 1.78 9.20
CA ARG A 65 7.68 3.06 8.80
C ARG A 65 8.22 2.97 7.39
N ALA A 66 8.94 1.91 7.04
CA ALA A 66 9.47 1.70 5.69
C ALA A 66 8.34 1.67 4.64
N ARG A 67 7.24 0.99 4.95
CA ARG A 67 6.05 0.93 4.07
C ARG A 67 5.42 2.29 3.84
N VAL A 68 5.27 3.11 4.88
CA VAL A 68 4.75 4.48 4.77
C VAL A 68 5.67 5.36 3.93
N MET A 69 6.99 5.24 4.12
CA MET A 69 7.99 6.00 3.37
C MET A 69 8.00 5.64 1.88
N GLU A 70 7.95 4.35 1.52
CA GLU A 70 7.91 3.95 0.11
C GLU A 70 6.64 4.48 -0.59
N ARG A 71 5.49 4.48 0.10
CA ARG A 71 4.25 5.07 -0.43
C ARG A 71 4.38 6.58 -0.69
N GLN A 72 5.19 7.28 0.09
CA GLN A 72 5.40 8.73 -0.03
C GLN A 72 6.48 9.13 -1.03
N LYS A 73 7.30 8.17 -1.50
CA LYS A 73 8.42 8.41 -2.43
C LYS A 73 7.98 9.02 -3.75
N HIS A 74 6.78 8.70 -4.21
CA HIS A 74 6.26 9.18 -5.48
C HIS A 74 5.57 10.54 -5.28
N ALA A 75 6.20 11.60 -5.80
CA ALA A 75 5.59 12.91 -5.84
C ALA A 75 4.29 12.87 -6.67
N PRO A 76 3.22 13.55 -6.25
CA PRO A 76 1.98 13.56 -7.00
C PRO A 76 2.22 14.23 -8.36
N VAL A 77 1.91 13.51 -9.45
CA VAL A 77 1.97 14.03 -10.81
C VAL A 77 1.01 15.22 -10.98
N TRP A 78 -0.11 15.20 -10.27
CA TRP A 78 -1.14 16.24 -10.31
C TRP A 78 -1.14 17.05 -9.01
N ARG A 79 -1.14 18.37 -9.13
CA ARG A 79 -1.35 19.26 -7.99
C ARG A 79 -2.80 19.14 -7.51
N LEU A 80 -2.99 19.12 -6.19
CA LEU A 80 -4.32 19.09 -5.59
C LEU A 80 -5.09 20.36 -6.00
N ARG A 81 -6.22 20.20 -6.69
CA ARG A 81 -7.08 21.31 -7.12
C ARG A 81 -7.91 21.82 -5.94
N LYS A 82 -8.01 23.15 -5.79
CA LYS A 82 -8.86 23.80 -4.76
C LYS A 82 -10.31 23.96 -5.19
N SER A 83 -10.56 24.07 -6.49
CA SER A 83 -11.87 24.20 -7.10
C SER A 83 -11.85 23.56 -8.49
N PRO A 84 -13.01 23.14 -9.03
CA PRO A 84 -13.08 22.74 -10.43
C PRO A 84 -12.73 23.93 -11.35
N PRO A 85 -12.25 23.67 -12.58
CA PRO A 85 -12.12 24.70 -13.62
C PRO A 85 -13.47 25.41 -13.83
N PRO A 86 -13.52 26.73 -14.06
CA PRO A 86 -14.79 27.47 -14.18
C PRO A 86 -15.72 26.93 -15.27
N ASP A 87 -15.16 26.38 -16.34
CA ASP A 87 -15.79 25.89 -17.56
C ASP A 87 -16.05 24.38 -17.56
N TRP A 88 -15.85 23.70 -16.42
CA TRP A 88 -16.00 22.24 -16.32
C TRP A 88 -17.39 21.71 -16.74
N TYR A 89 -18.41 22.57 -16.69
CA TYR A 89 -19.80 22.24 -17.02
C TYR A 89 -20.14 22.40 -18.51
N LEU A 90 -19.23 22.96 -19.31
CA LEU A 90 -19.46 23.13 -20.75
C LEU A 90 -19.41 21.76 -21.46
N PRO A 91 -20.21 21.56 -22.51
CA PRO A 91 -20.08 20.40 -23.37
C PRO A 91 -18.65 20.27 -23.92
N LEU A 92 -18.14 19.04 -24.03
CA LEU A 92 -16.85 18.80 -24.66
C LEU A 92 -16.92 19.20 -26.14
N ASP A 93 -15.92 19.94 -26.63
CA ASP A 93 -15.77 20.26 -28.06
C ASP A 93 -15.39 19.01 -28.86
N GLN A 94 -16.35 18.10 -29.07
CA GLN A 94 -16.14 16.87 -29.86
C GLN A 94 -16.08 17.15 -31.38
N ASP A 95 -16.50 18.35 -31.82
CA ASP A 95 -16.74 18.68 -33.22
C ASP A 95 -15.71 19.66 -33.83
N LYS A 96 -14.58 19.92 -33.19
CA LYS A 96 -13.50 20.71 -33.83
C LYS A 96 -12.72 19.83 -34.81
N PRO A 97 -12.70 20.13 -36.12
CA PRO A 97 -11.80 19.45 -37.04
C PRO A 97 -10.33 19.76 -36.66
N ASN A 98 -9.49 18.72 -36.68
CA ASN A 98 -8.03 18.81 -36.47
C ASN A 98 -7.35 19.77 -37.45
#